data_AF-A0A148KNP6-F1
#
_entry.id   AF-A0A148KNP6-F1
#
_cell.length_a   1.000
_cell.length_b   1.000
_cell.length_c   1.000
_cell.angle_alpha   90.00
_cell.angle_beta   90.00
_cell.angle_gamma   90.00
#
_symmetry.space_group_name_H-M   'P 1'
#
loop_
_entity.id
_entity.type
_entity.pdbx_description
1 polymer ?
#
loop_
_entity_poly.entity_id
_entity_poly.type
_entity_poly.pdbx_seq_one_letter_code
_entity_poly.pdbx_strand_id
1 'polypeptide(L)'
;MPENRLKFTLRRLEKLEPVVKRTKFYDTENKGLVLEMFPTGAKFFRTIKRDGSSNRLITVTIGEFPSVTVEMAIKRHCELISEIINGID
;
A
#
# COMPACT_ATOMS: atom_id res chain seq x y z
N MET A 1 10.77 17.26 -1.61
CA MET A 1 10.57 15.86 -2.08
C MET A 1 9.26 15.41 -1.46
N PRO A 2 8.21 15.07 -2.21
CA PRO A 2 6.85 15.12 -1.67
C PRO A 2 6.71 14.12 -0.51
N GLU A 3 6.22 14.63 0.61
CA GLU A 3 6.07 13.98 1.92
C GLU A 3 4.93 12.94 1.90
N ASN A 4 4.90 12.08 0.89
CA ASN A 4 3.84 11.09 0.71
C ASN A 4 4.03 9.89 1.65
N ARG A 5 4.71 10.08 2.78
CA ARG A 5 4.92 9.08 3.82
C ARG A 5 4.08 9.49 5.01
N LEU A 6 3.11 8.66 5.38
CA LEU A 6 2.24 8.93 6.52
C LEU A 6 1.81 7.62 7.17
N LYS A 7 1.59 7.65 8.48
CA LYS A 7 0.98 6.53 9.18
C LYS A 7 -0.47 6.34 8.72
N PHE A 8 -0.77 5.18 8.18
CA PHE A 8 -2.09 4.80 7.72
C PHE A 8 -2.98 4.61 8.94
N THR A 9 -4.00 5.44 9.02
CA THR A 9 -5.05 5.37 10.04
C THR A 9 -6.36 5.70 9.34
N LEU A 10 -7.45 5.07 9.78
CA LEU A 10 -8.77 5.25 9.17
C LEU A 10 -9.09 6.76 8.99
N ARG A 11 -9.01 7.51 10.09
CA ARG A 11 -9.27 8.96 10.13
C ARG A 11 -8.41 9.77 9.16
N ARG A 12 -7.15 9.37 8.93
CA ARG A 12 -6.24 10.09 8.05
C ARG A 12 -6.48 9.74 6.58
N LEU A 13 -6.80 8.48 6.28
CA LEU A 13 -7.14 8.05 4.93
C LEU A 13 -8.51 8.56 4.47
N GLU A 14 -9.46 8.69 5.38
CA GLU A 14 -10.76 9.32 5.11
C GLU A 14 -10.60 10.80 4.75
N LYS A 15 -9.75 11.52 5.49
CA LYS A 15 -9.45 12.94 5.26
C LYS A 15 -8.53 13.21 4.08
N LEU A 16 -8.01 12.18 3.42
CA LEU A 16 -7.19 12.36 2.22
C LEU A 16 -8.08 12.86 1.07
N GLU A 17 -7.79 14.08 0.64
CA GLU A 17 -8.39 14.71 -0.54
C GLU A 17 -7.91 14.03 -1.83
N PRO A 18 -8.76 13.99 -2.87
CA PRO A 18 -8.38 13.46 -4.17
C PRO A 18 -7.19 14.23 -4.76
N VAL A 19 -6.23 13.48 -5.32
CA VAL A 19 -5.01 14.04 -5.91
C VAL A 19 -5.22 14.39 -7.39
N VAL A 20 -4.65 15.49 -7.88
CA VAL A 20 -4.74 15.87 -9.31
C VAL A 20 -4.06 14.84 -10.23
N LYS A 21 -3.05 14.13 -9.71
CA LYS A 21 -2.31 13.08 -10.43
C LYS A 21 -2.22 11.84 -9.55
N ARG A 22 -2.28 10.65 -10.18
CA ARG A 22 -2.11 9.37 -9.49
C ARG A 22 -0.88 9.40 -8.59
N THR A 23 -1.11 9.20 -7.30
CA THR A 23 -0.11 9.40 -6.26
C THR A 23 -0.06 8.19 -5.33
N LYS A 24 1.15 7.79 -4.99
CA LYS A 24 1.41 6.72 -4.03
C LYS A 24 1.76 7.34 -2.68
N PHE A 25 0.98 7.00 -1.67
CA PHE A 25 1.28 7.25 -0.27
C PHE A 25 1.89 6.00 0.34
N TYR A 26 2.92 6.15 1.14
CA TYR A 26 3.66 5.05 1.76
C TYR A 26 3.38 5.06 3.24
N ASP A 27 3.13 3.89 3.80
CA ASP A 27 2.98 3.78 5.24
C ASP A 27 4.34 3.93 5.94
N THR A 28 4.35 4.64 7.07
CA THR A 28 5.57 4.84 7.86
C THR A 28 5.84 3.71 8.85
N GLU A 29 4.83 2.92 9.22
CA GLU A 29 4.99 1.81 10.16
C GLU A 29 5.22 0.47 9.44
N ASN A 30 4.51 0.24 8.34
CA ASN A 30 4.51 -0.98 7.56
C ASN A 30 5.28 -0.76 6.26
N LYS A 31 6.58 -1.06 6.29
CA LYS A 31 7.48 -0.83 5.16
C LYS A 31 7.05 -1.62 3.92
N GLY A 32 6.65 -0.90 2.88
CA GLY A 32 6.20 -1.48 1.61
C GLY A 32 4.68 -1.51 1.47
N LEU A 33 3.92 -1.20 2.52
CA LEU A 33 2.50 -0.92 2.39
C LEU A 33 2.30 0.47 1.77
N VAL A 34 1.50 0.51 0.70
CA VAL A 34 1.27 1.71 -0.10
C VAL A 34 -0.22 1.89 -0.34
N LEU A 35 -0.70 3.13 -0.26
CA LEU A 35 -2.02 3.53 -0.71
C LEU A 35 -1.85 4.31 -2.01
N GLU A 36 -2.35 3.73 -3.09
CA GLU A 36 -2.37 4.37 -4.39
C GLU A 36 -3.70 5.09 -4.58
N MET A 37 -3.64 6.41 -4.74
CA MET A 37 -4.81 7.24 -4.99
C MET A 37 -4.84 7.68 -6.44
N PHE A 38 -5.98 7.45 -7.07
CA PHE A 38 -6.29 7.88 -8.42
C PHE A 38 -6.92 9.27 -8.40
N PRO A 39 -6.83 10.04 -9.52
CA PRO A 39 -7.48 11.35 -9.61
C PRO A 39 -9.01 11.28 -9.54
N THR A 40 -9.59 10.10 -9.79
CA THR A 40 -11.01 9.82 -9.57
C THR A 40 -11.40 9.76 -8.09
N GLY A 41 -10.42 9.79 -7.17
CA GLY A 41 -10.64 9.62 -5.73
C GLY A 41 -10.59 8.15 -5.26
N ALA A 42 -10.47 7.19 -6.18
CA ALA A 42 -10.33 5.78 -5.83
C ALA A 42 -8.99 5.52 -5.12
N LYS A 43 -9.02 4.70 -4.07
CA LYS A 43 -7.90 4.46 -3.16
C LYS A 43 -7.62 2.96 -3.07
N PHE A 44 -6.44 2.52 -3.47
CA PHE A 44 -6.07 1.10 -3.48
C PHE A 44 -4.87 0.82 -2.59
N PHE A 45 -5.02 -0.13 -1.68
CA PHE A 45 -3.89 -0.67 -0.93
C PHE A 45 -3.07 -1.62 -1.80
N ARG A 46 -1.76 -1.49 -1.72
CA ARG A 46 -0.79 -2.32 -2.44
C ARG A 46 0.39 -2.64 -1.54
N THR A 47 0.94 -3.84 -1.70
CA THR A 47 2.23 -4.23 -1.16
C THR A 47 3.30 -4.04 -2.22
N ILE A 48 4.36 -3.33 -1.88
CA ILE A 48 5.55 -3.19 -2.71
C ILE A 48 6.73 -3.81 -1.96
N LYS A 49 7.32 -4.85 -2.53
CA LYS A 49 8.51 -5.50 -2.00
C LYS A 49 9.52 -5.72 -3.10
N ARG A 50 10.77 -5.39 -2.83
CA ARG A 50 11.87 -5.81 -3.71
C ARG A 50 12.25 -7.23 -3.36
N ASP A 51 12.23 -8.09 -4.37
CA ASP A 51 12.78 -9.43 -4.27
C ASP A 51 14.32 -9.35 -4.24
N GLY A 52 14.92 -9.98 -3.23
CA GLY A 52 16.36 -9.94 -3.03
C GLY A 52 17.13 -10.76 -4.06
N SER A 53 16.52 -11.87 -4.52
CA SER A 53 17.15 -12.83 -5.42
C SER A 53 17.13 -12.36 -6.88
N SER A 54 15.99 -11.85 -7.34
CA SER A 54 15.79 -11.43 -8.73
C SER A 54 16.02 -9.93 -8.95
N ASN A 55 16.22 -9.15 -7.88
CA ASN A 55 16.26 -7.69 -7.86
C ASN A 55 15.01 -7.00 -8.45
N ARG A 56 13.93 -7.77 -8.65
CA ARG A 56 12.65 -7.32 -9.22
C ARG A 56 11.80 -6.63 -8.16
N LEU A 57 11.04 -5.62 -8.59
CA LEU A 57 10.06 -4.96 -7.72
C LEU A 57 8.71 -5.67 -7.85
N ILE A 58 8.34 -6.44 -6.83
CA ILE A 58 7.04 -7.08 -6.75
C ILE A 58 6.05 -6.06 -6.20
N THR A 59 4.93 -5.88 -6.92
CA THR A 59 3.81 -5.04 -6.47
C THR A 59 2.53 -5.87 -6.53
N VAL A 60 1.90 -6.08 -5.38
CA VAL A 60 0.66 -6.84 -5.26
C VAL A 60 -0.47 -5.92 -4.80
N THR A 61 -1.64 -6.03 -5.44
CA THR A 61 -2.83 -5.27 -5.02
C THR A 61 -3.52 -6.00 -3.87
N ILE A 62 -3.75 -5.29 -2.77
CA ILE A 62 -4.47 -5.82 -1.60
C ILE A 62 -5.98 -5.62 -1.78
N GLY A 63 -6.39 -4.44 -2.26
CA GLY A 63 -7.79 -4.11 -2.53
C GLY A 63 -8.10 -2.62 -2.35
N GLU A 64 -9.36 -2.25 -2.53
CA GLU A 64 -9.83 -0.88 -2.53
C GLU A 64 -10.31 -0.42 -1.14
N PHE A 65 -10.00 0.82 -0.75
CA PHE A 65 -10.58 1.49 0.41
C PHE A 65 -11.89 2.19 0.01
N PRO A 66 -12.98 2.11 0.81
CA PRO A 66 -13.04 1.60 2.19
C PRO A 66 -13.37 0.11 2.33
N SER A 67 -13.59 -0.64 1.24
CA SER A 67 -13.92 -2.07 1.29
C SER A 67 -12.85 -2.90 2.01
N VAL A 68 -11.58 -2.50 1.88
CA VAL A 68 -10.46 -2.97 2.68
C VAL A 68 -10.10 -1.90 3.71
N THR A 69 -10.18 -2.25 4.98
CA THR A 69 -9.78 -1.35 6.07
C THR A 69 -8.25 -1.32 6.22
N VAL A 70 -7.74 -0.33 6.95
CA VAL A 70 -6.30 -0.23 7.25
C VAL A 70 -5.78 -1.50 7.94
N GLU A 71 -6.51 -2.01 8.93
CA GLU A 71 -6.14 -3.23 9.66
C GLU A 71 -6.11 -4.45 8.74
N MET A 72 -7.11 -4.60 7.87
CA MET A 72 -7.16 -5.69 6.91
C MET A 72 -6.05 -5.57 5.86
N ALA A 73 -5.69 -4.35 5.49
CA ALA A 73 -4.56 -4.10 4.59
C ALA A 73 -3.22 -4.44 5.24
N ILE A 74 -3.01 -4.10 6.51
CA ILE A 74 -1.81 -4.47 7.26
C ILE A 74 -1.70 -5.99 7.39
N LYS A 75 -2.80 -6.67 7.76
CA LYS A 75 -2.82 -8.12 7.86
C LYS A 75 -2.44 -8.81 6.54
N ARG A 76 -3.13 -8.45 5.45
CA ARG A 76 -2.83 -8.96 4.11
C ARG A 76 -1.43 -8.60 3.64
N HIS A 77 -0.93 -7.43 3.99
CA HIS A 77 0.45 -7.03 3.69
C HIS A 77 1.46 -7.97 4.34
N CYS A 78 1.30 -8.28 5.63
CA CYS A 78 2.18 -9.23 6.33
C CYS A 78 2.11 -10.65 5.73
N GLU A 79 0.91 -11.10 5.35
CA GLU A 79 0.70 -12.38 4.66
C GLU A 79 1.48 -12.41 3.33
N LEU A 80 1.24 -11.41 2.46
CA LEU A 80 1.91 -11.29 1.16
C LEU A 80 3.44 -11.18 1.27
N ILE A 81 3.95 -10.43 2.26
CA ILE A 81 5.40 -10.34 2.49
C ILE A 81 5.97 -11.70 2.87
N SER A 82 5.26 -12.46 3.70
CA SER A 82 5.69 -13.80 4.11
C SER A 82 5.68 -14.77 2.93
N GLU A 83 4.65 -14.73 2.08
CA GLU A 83 4.57 -15.52 0.85
C GLU A 83 5.71 -15.22 -0.11
N ILE A 84 6.00 -13.92 -0.34
CA ILE A 84 7.11 -13.46 -1.19
C ILE A 84 8.47 -13.94 -0.64
N ILE A 85 8.67 -13.89 0.68
CA ILE A 85 9.93 -14.33 1.30
C ILE A 85 10.07 -15.86 1.20
N ASN A 86 8.98 -16.59 1.37
CA ASN A 86 8.98 -18.05 1.29
C ASN A 86 9.09 -18.58 -0.15
N GLY A 87 9.07 -17.69 -1.16
CA GLY A 87 9.20 -18.08 -2.56
C GLY A 87 8.04 -18.94 -3.06
N ILE A 88 6.87 -18.80 -2.43
CA ILE A 88 5.64 -19.42 -2.91
C ILE A 88 5.16 -18.55 -4.08
N ASP A 89 5.62 -18.87 -5.28
CA ASP A 89 5.12 -18.36 -6.57
C ASP A 89 3.80 -19.06 -6.93
#